data_AF-A0A537D169-F1
#
_entry.id   AF-A0A537D169-F1
#
_cell.length_a   1.000
_cell.length_b   1.000
_cell.length_c   1.000
_cell.angle_alpha   90.00
_cell.angle_beta   90.00
_cell.angle_gamma   90.00
#
_symmetry.space_group_name_H-M   'P 1'
#
loop_
_entity.id
_entity.type
_entity.pdbx_description
1 polymer ?
#
loop_
_entity_poly.entity_id
_entity_poly.type
_entity_poly.pdbx_seq_one_letter_code
_entity_poly.pdbx_strand_id
1 'polypeptide(L)'
;DPRQWKKLDDEALIAALVDVKGIGRWTAEMFLMFHELRPDVLPVDDIGLQRAIADHYNGGERLPREAMFAAADLWRPWRSVATWYLWRSLDPIPVEY
;
A
#
# COMPACT_ATOMS: atom_id res chain seq x y z
N ASP A 1 -3.10 -11.17 -20.36
CA ASP A 1 -1.76 -11.63 -20.78
C ASP A 1 -0.71 -10.95 -19.91
N PRO A 2 0.03 -11.68 -19.06
CA PRO A 2 1.04 -11.11 -18.17
C PRO A 2 2.09 -10.24 -18.85
N ARG A 3 2.34 -10.45 -20.14
CA ARG A 3 3.30 -9.65 -20.94
C ARG A 3 2.87 -8.19 -21.10
N GLN A 4 1.60 -7.86 -20.83
CA GLN A 4 1.05 -6.52 -20.96
C GLN A 4 1.06 -5.72 -19.66
N TRP A 5 1.27 -6.36 -18.49
CA TRP A 5 1.14 -5.71 -17.18
C TRP A 5 2.06 -4.50 -17.00
N LYS A 6 3.30 -4.57 -17.50
CA LYS A 6 4.25 -3.44 -17.46
C LYS A 6 3.80 -2.19 -18.23
N LYS A 7 2.85 -2.33 -19.16
CA LYS A 7 2.32 -1.23 -19.97
C LYS A 7 1.07 -0.61 -19.36
N LEU A 8 0.41 -1.32 -18.44
CA LEU A 8 -0.76 -0.82 -17.74
C LEU A 8 -0.30 0.16 -16.65
N ASP A 9 -1.12 1.19 -16.42
CA ASP A 9 -1.06 1.95 -15.18
C ASP A 9 -1.59 1.12 -14.01
N ASP A 10 -1.40 1.63 -12.79
CA ASP A 10 -1.66 0.89 -11.57
C ASP A 10 -3.16 0.53 -11.42
N GLU A 11 -4.07 1.47 -11.71
CA GLU A 11 -5.52 1.20 -11.59
C GLU A 11 -6.02 0.22 -12.67
N ALA A 12 -5.51 0.32 -13.90
CA ALA A 12 -5.85 -0.62 -14.96
C ALA A 12 -5.36 -2.03 -14.65
N LEU A 13 -4.16 -2.17 -14.07
CA LEU A 13 -3.65 -3.47 -13.64
C LEU A 13 -4.44 -4.02 -12.44
N ILE A 14 -4.79 -3.18 -11.46
CA ILE A 14 -5.66 -3.57 -10.34
C ILE A 14 -6.99 -4.10 -10.86
N ALA A 15 -7.65 -3.38 -11.78
CA ALA A 15 -8.92 -3.80 -12.36
C ALA A 15 -8.81 -5.16 -13.08
N ALA A 16 -7.73 -5.36 -13.85
CA ALA A 16 -7.48 -6.64 -14.53
C ALA A 16 -7.22 -7.80 -13.56
N LEU A 17 -6.58 -7.54 -12.42
CA LEU A 17 -6.34 -8.56 -11.39
C LEU A 17 -7.60 -8.90 -10.59
N VAL A 18 -8.41 -7.90 -10.26
CA VAL A 18 -9.65 -8.06 -9.48
C VAL A 18 -10.73 -8.86 -10.23
N ASP A 19 -10.67 -8.90 -11.57
CA ASP A 19 -11.55 -9.76 -12.38
C ASP A 19 -11.34 -11.27 -12.11
N VAL A 20 -10.19 -11.64 -11.55
CA VAL A 20 -9.91 -13.03 -11.14
C VAL A 20 -10.59 -13.32 -9.80
N LYS A 21 -11.51 -14.29 -9.79
CA LYS A 21 -12.22 -14.74 -8.58
C LYS A 21 -11.23 -15.05 -7.44
N GLY A 22 -11.37 -14.33 -6.33
CA GLY A 22 -10.54 -14.49 -5.13
C GLY A 22 -9.48 -13.39 -4.95
N ILE A 23 -9.26 -12.52 -5.94
CA ILE A 23 -8.37 -11.37 -5.82
C ILE A 23 -9.19 -10.11 -5.52
N GLY A 24 -9.01 -9.56 -4.32
CA GLY A 24 -9.54 -8.25 -3.95
C GLY A 24 -8.55 -7.12 -4.26
N ARG A 25 -9.00 -5.86 -4.12
CA ARG A 25 -8.16 -4.66 -4.35
C ARG A 25 -6.86 -4.70 -3.52
N TRP A 26 -6.95 -4.96 -2.22
CA TRP A 26 -5.77 -5.08 -1.35
C TRP A 26 -4.79 -6.15 -1.85
N THR A 27 -5.27 -7.32 -2.28
CA THR A 27 -4.40 -8.37 -2.83
C THR A 27 -3.74 -7.94 -4.13
N ALA A 28 -4.45 -7.23 -5.00
CA ALA A 28 -3.88 -6.65 -6.21
C ALA A 28 -2.81 -5.60 -5.87
N GLU A 29 -3.05 -4.71 -4.91
CA GLU A 29 -2.08 -3.71 -4.45
C GLU A 29 -0.82 -4.37 -3.89
N MET A 30 -0.95 -5.45 -3.10
CA MET A 30 0.20 -6.26 -2.66
C MET A 30 0.98 -6.85 -3.83
N PHE A 31 0.28 -7.34 -4.86
CA PHE A 31 0.91 -7.84 -6.08
C PHE A 31 1.69 -6.73 -6.80
N LEU A 32 1.10 -5.54 -6.96
CA LEU A 32 1.78 -4.41 -7.58
C LEU A 32 3.06 -4.01 -6.82
N MET A 33 3.01 -4.00 -5.49
CA MET A 33 4.16 -3.64 -4.64
C MET A 33 5.29 -4.67 -4.72
N PHE A 34 4.99 -5.96 -4.56
CA PHE A 34 6.02 -6.99 -4.37
C PHE A 34 6.41 -7.74 -5.65
N HIS A 35 5.50 -7.88 -6.61
CA HIS A 35 5.79 -8.55 -7.88
C HIS A 35 6.17 -7.56 -8.98
N GLU A 36 5.36 -6.53 -9.18
CA GLU A 36 5.62 -5.52 -10.23
C GLU A 36 6.54 -4.39 -9.76
N LEU A 37 6.90 -4.35 -8.47
CA LEU A 37 7.81 -3.37 -7.87
C LEU A 37 7.38 -1.91 -8.13
N ARG A 38 6.06 -1.67 -8.16
CA ARG A 38 5.49 -0.34 -8.36
C ARG A 38 5.81 0.54 -7.14
N PRO A 39 6.43 1.72 -7.31
CA PRO A 39 6.92 2.50 -6.17
C PRO A 39 5.84 3.33 -5.45
N ASP A 40 4.68 3.54 -6.10
CA ASP A 40 3.69 4.53 -5.68
C ASP A 40 2.30 3.94 -5.40
N VAL A 41 2.25 2.72 -4.85
CA VAL A 41 1.02 2.06 -4.42
C VAL A 41 0.75 2.33 -2.95
N LEU A 42 -0.51 2.66 -2.61
CA LEU A 42 -0.97 2.87 -1.24
C LEU A 42 -2.08 1.85 -0.90
N PRO A 43 -1.76 0.76 -0.18
CA PRO A 43 -2.74 -0.25 0.22
C PRO A 43 -3.52 0.21 1.45
N VAL A 44 -4.33 1.26 1.32
CA VAL A 44 -4.99 1.94 2.47
C VAL A 44 -5.91 1.02 3.28
N ASP A 45 -6.37 -0.10 2.69
CA ASP A 45 -7.17 -1.13 3.37
C ASP A 45 -6.35 -2.03 4.31
N ASP A 46 -5.02 -1.93 4.27
CA ASP A 46 -4.13 -2.69 5.13
C ASP A 46 -4.22 -2.26 6.59
N ILE A 47 -4.60 -3.19 7.47
CA ILE A 47 -4.80 -2.91 8.90
C ILE A 47 -3.50 -2.47 9.58
N GLY A 48 -2.36 -3.03 9.17
CA GLY A 48 -1.05 -2.64 9.68
C GLY A 48 -0.72 -1.20 9.30
N LEU A 49 -0.92 -0.84 8.03
CA LEU A 49 -0.73 0.53 7.56
C LEU A 49 -1.66 1.50 8.30
N GLN A 50 -2.95 1.18 8.43
CA GLN A 50 -3.89 2.04 9.15
C GLN A 50 -3.48 2.27 10.61
N ARG A 51 -2.98 1.23 11.29
CA ARG A 51 -2.46 1.34 12.66
C ARG A 51 -1.21 2.22 12.71
N ALA A 52 -0.25 1.99 11.81
CA ALA A 52 0.97 2.79 11.77
C ALA A 52 0.67 4.26 11.48
N ILE A 53 -0.27 4.56 10.57
CA ILE A 53 -0.69 5.94 10.31
C ILE A 53 -1.32 6.55 11.57
N ALA A 54 -2.20 5.82 12.26
CA ALA A 54 -2.80 6.30 13.51
C ALA A 54 -1.72 6.63 14.56
N ASP A 55 -0.77 5.72 14.77
CA ASP A 55 0.31 5.88 15.76
C ASP A 55 1.20 7.09 15.45
N HIS A 56 1.62 7.27 14.20
CA HIS A 56 2.58 8.32 13.81
C HIS A 56 1.95 9.67 13.46
N TYR A 57 0.68 9.71 13.05
CA TYR A 57 0.03 10.93 12.55
C TYR A 57 -1.20 11.37 13.33
N ASN A 58 -1.70 10.57 14.28
CA ASN A 58 -2.92 10.90 15.03
C ASN A 58 -2.93 10.36 16.48
N GLY A 59 -1.75 10.22 17.11
CA GLY A 59 -1.64 9.85 18.52
C GLY A 59 -2.24 8.49 18.87
N GLY A 60 -2.29 7.55 17.92
CA GLY A 60 -2.87 6.22 18.07
C GLY A 60 -4.37 6.13 17.75
N GLU A 61 -5.04 7.25 17.48
CA GLU A 61 -6.45 7.23 17.08
C GLU A 61 -6.62 6.99 15.58
N ARG A 62 -7.55 6.10 15.21
CA ARG A 62 -7.81 5.77 13.81
C ARG A 62 -8.30 6.99 13.03
N LEU A 63 -7.64 7.28 11.91
CA LEU A 63 -8.05 8.32 10.98
C LEU A 63 -9.16 7.85 10.02
N PRO A 64 -10.05 8.76 9.58
CA PRO A 64 -10.94 8.47 8.46
C PRO A 64 -10.14 8.25 7.17
N ARG A 65 -10.68 7.47 6.25
CA ARG A 65 -10.02 7.09 4.98
C ARG A 65 -9.48 8.29 4.21
N GLU A 66 -10.26 9.35 4.13
CA GLU A 66 -9.92 10.58 3.39
C GLU A 66 -8.68 11.26 3.98
N ALA A 67 -8.55 11.29 5.32
CA ALA A 67 -7.39 11.83 5.99
C ALA A 67 -6.14 10.96 5.80
N MET A 68 -6.31 9.63 5.72
CA MET A 68 -5.20 8.72 5.40
C MET A 68 -4.66 8.94 3.98
N PHE A 69 -5.53 9.18 3.01
CA PHE A 69 -5.11 9.56 1.66
C PHE A 69 -4.37 10.89 1.64
N ALA A 70 -4.89 11.91 2.33
CA ALA A 70 -4.24 13.22 2.43
C ALA A 70 -2.85 13.14 3.09
N ALA A 71 -2.71 12.34 4.15
CA ALA A 71 -1.41 12.08 4.78
C ALA A 71 -0.43 11.39 3.81
N ALA A 72 -0.93 10.41 3.05
CA ALA A 72 -0.13 9.63 2.12
C ALA A 72 0.29 10.40 0.86
N ASP A 73 -0.39 11.48 0.49
CA ASP A 73 0.00 12.31 -0.66
C ASP A 73 1.40 12.92 -0.49
N LEU A 74 1.82 13.21 0.74
CA LEU A 74 3.17 13.69 1.06
C LEU A 74 4.26 12.67 0.72
N TRP A 75 3.92 11.39 0.58
CA TRP A 75 4.87 10.32 0.30
C TRP A 75 5.04 10.06 -1.19
N ARG A 76 4.25 10.70 -2.06
CA ARG A 76 4.40 10.56 -3.51
C ARG A 76 5.80 11.03 -3.96
N PRO A 77 6.42 10.36 -4.94
CA PRO A 77 5.94 9.20 -5.71
C PRO A 77 6.39 7.84 -5.11
N TRP A 78 6.57 7.76 -3.79
CA TRP A 78 7.18 6.61 -3.09
C TRP A 78 6.26 6.03 -2.01
N ARG A 79 4.94 6.05 -2.22
CA ARG A 79 3.96 5.55 -1.23
C ARG A 79 4.19 4.08 -0.83
N SER A 80 4.73 3.25 -1.71
CA SER A 80 5.05 1.85 -1.38
C SER A 80 6.25 1.76 -0.43
N VAL A 81 7.24 2.64 -0.59
CA VAL A 81 8.39 2.72 0.31
C VAL A 81 7.95 3.23 1.69
N ALA A 82 7.13 4.30 1.72
CA ALA A 82 6.58 4.81 2.97
C ALA A 82 5.73 3.76 3.71
N THR A 83 4.89 3.04 2.98
CA THR A 83 4.11 1.90 3.52
C THR A 83 5.02 0.86 4.15
N TRP A 84 6.12 0.50 3.48
CA TRP A 84 7.11 -0.44 4.02
C TRP A 84 7.72 0.06 5.34
N TYR A 85 8.17 1.31 5.41
CA TYR A 85 8.69 1.90 6.66
C TYR A 85 7.65 1.93 7.78
N LEU A 86 6.39 2.23 7.46
CA LEU A 86 5.30 2.22 8.42
C LEU A 86 5.04 0.83 8.98
N TRP A 87 5.07 -0.23 8.15
CA TRP A 87 5.04 -1.59 8.66
C TRP A 87 6.23 -1.90 9.57
N ARG A 88 7.46 -1.52 9.17
CA ARG A 88 8.66 -1.71 10.00
C ARG A 88 8.57 -1.01 11.35
N SER A 89 7.91 0.15 11.42
CA SER A 89 7.76 0.93 12.65
C SER A 89 6.89 0.24 13.71
N LEU A 90 6.08 -0.73 13.29
CA LEU A 90 5.21 -1.51 14.16
C LEU A 90 5.91 -2.72 14.78
N ASP A 91 7.10 -3.09 14.27
CA ASP A 91 7.83 -4.24 14.76
C ASP A 91 8.53 -3.90 16.09
N PRO A 92 8.36 -4.72 17.14
CA PRO A 92 8.94 -4.45 18.44
C PRO A 92 10.47 -4.66 18.48
N ILE A 93 11.04 -5.29 17.45
CA ILE A 93 12.45 -5.63 17.37
C ILE A 93 13.00 -5.12 16.02
N PRO A 94 14.14 -4.40 16.00
CA PRO A 94 14.81 -4.05 14.75
C PRO A 94 15.11 -5.31 13.93
N VAL A 95 14.77 -5.31 12.63
CA VAL A 95 15.19 -6.39 11.72
C VAL A 95 16.61 -6.10 11.23
N GLU A 96 17.49 -7.07 11.42
CA GLU A 96 18.82 -7.12 10.83
C GLU A 96 18.71 -7.70 9.42
N TYR A 97 19.33 -7.04 8.44
CA TYR A 97 19.37 -7.43 7.03
C TYR A 97 20.74 -7.98 6.62
#